data_AF-A0A8T1BAJ7-F1
#
_entry.id   AF-A0A8T1BAJ7-F1
#
_cell.length_a   1.000
_cell.length_b   1.000
_cell.length_c   1.000
_cell.angle_alpha   90.00
_cell.angle_beta   90.00
_cell.angle_gamma   90.00
#
_symmetry.space_group_name_H-M   'P 1'
#
loop_
_entity.id
_entity.type
_entity.pdbx_description
1 polymer ?
#
loop_
_entity_poly.entity_id
_entity_poly.type
_entity_poly.pdbx_seq_one_letter_code
_entity_poly.pdbx_strand_id
1 'polypeptide(L)' 'MADSSDLPPYPGHGKITHAQRDGAELARIRIRQNERQLRSRPGPL' A
#
# COMPACT_ATOMS: atom_id res chain seq x y z
N MET A 1 -14.68 34.34 8.30
CA MET A 1 -13.85 33.23 7.81
C MET A 1 -14.36 31.97 8.49
N ALA A 2 -14.85 31.00 7.73
CA ALA A 2 -15.33 29.74 8.32
C ALA A 2 -14.13 28.84 8.59
N ASP A 3 -13.81 28.69 9.87
CA ASP A 3 -12.74 27.81 10.34
C ASP A 3 -13.17 26.37 10.04
N SER A 4 -12.57 25.79 9.01
CA SER A 4 -12.92 24.46 8.50
C SER A 4 -12.17 23.38 9.28
N SER A 5 -12.21 23.48 10.61
CA SER A 5 -11.28 22.73 11.49
C SER A 5 -11.96 21.89 12.58
N ASP A 6 -13.30 21.86 12.62
CA ASP A 6 -14.06 21.14 13.68
C ASP A 6 -14.72 19.83 13.21
N LEU A 7 -14.42 19.35 12.01
CA LEU A 7 -14.90 18.04 11.57
C LEU A 7 -14.05 16.95 12.25
N PRO A 8 -14.66 16.01 13.01
CA PRO A 8 -13.92 14.92 13.62
C PRO A 8 -13.20 14.11 12.54
N PRO A 9 -12.01 13.56 12.80
CA PRO A 9 -11.31 12.74 11.83
C PRO A 9 -12.17 11.51 11.52
N TYR A 10 -12.86 11.53 10.38
CA TYR A 10 -13.63 10.39 9.90
C TYR A 10 -12.67 9.22 9.61
N PRO A 11 -13.07 7.96 9.83
CA PRO A 11 -12.28 6.81 9.42
C PRO A 11 -12.00 6.90 7.91
N GLY A 12 -10.73 6.99 7.53
CA GLY A 12 -10.30 7.21 6.13
C GLY A 12 -9.95 8.66 5.77
N HIS A 13 -10.18 9.63 6.68
CA HIS A 13 -9.81 11.04 6.51
C HIS A 13 -8.46 11.35 7.19
N GLY A 14 -7.48 10.45 7.08
CA GLY A 14 -6.09 10.71 7.44
C GLY A 14 -5.28 11.04 6.19
N LYS A 15 -4.44 12.08 6.23
CA LYS A 15 -3.44 12.30 5.17
C LYS A 15 -2.52 11.07 5.18
N ILE A 16 -2.61 10.22 4.14
CA ILE A 16 -1.67 9.10 3.96
C ILE A 16 -0.27 9.70 3.90
N THR A 17 0.59 9.31 4.84
CA THR A 17 1.97 9.80 4.87
C THR A 17 2.76 9.17 3.72
N HIS A 18 3.80 9.85 3.23
CA HIS A 18 4.68 9.29 2.21
C HIS A 18 5.20 7.90 2.62
N ALA A 19 5.65 7.75 3.87
CA ALA A 19 6.11 6.47 4.41
C ALA A 19 5.06 5.35 4.33
N GLN A 20 3.76 5.65 4.56
CA GLN A 20 2.69 4.66 4.43
C GLN A 20 2.44 4.26 2.97
N ARG A 21 2.50 5.22 2.04
CA ARG A 21 2.39 4.95 0.60
C ARG A 21 3.56 4.11 0.11
N ASP A 22 4.78 4.48 0.49
CA ASP A 22 6.01 3.80 0.11
C ASP A 22 6.04 2.38 0.67
N GLY A 23 5.60 2.19 1.92
CA GLY A 23 5.45 0.86 2.52
C GLY A 23 4.45 -0.03 1.77
N ALA A 24 3.32 0.53 1.34
CA ALA A 24 2.34 -0.19 0.55
C ALA A 24 2.86 -0.54 -0.86
N GLU A 25 3.65 0.34 -1.47
CA GLU A 25 4.30 0.09 -2.76
C GLU A 25 5.36 -1.01 -2.67
N LEU A 26 6.21 -0.97 -1.65
CA LEU A 26 7.19 -2.02 -1.37
C LEU A 26 6.54 -3.39 -1.16
N ALA A 27 5.42 -3.45 -0.43
CA ALA A 27 4.65 -4.68 -0.24
C ALA A 27 4.14 -5.24 -1.58
N ARG A 28 3.61 -4.39 -2.46
CA ARG A 28 3.15 -4.78 -3.80
C ARG A 28 4.29 -5.32 -4.68
N ILE A 29 5.46 -4.66 -4.64
CA ILE A 29 6.64 -5.11 -5.40
C ILE A 29 7.09 -6.50 -4.92
N ARG A 30 7.12 -6.72 -3.60
CA ARG A 30 7.50 -8.01 -3.01
C ARG A 30 6.55 -9.14 -3.43
N ILE A 31 5.24 -8.89 -3.43
CA ILE A 31 4.25 -9.87 -3.90
C ILE A 31 4.49 -10.21 -5.37
N ARG A 32 4.65 -9.21 -6.24
CA ARG A 32 4.91 -9.42 -7.67
C ARG A 32 6.22 -10.17 -7.93
N GLN A 33 7.25 -9.94 -7.12
CA GLN A 33 8.51 -10.69 -7.21
C GLN A 33 8.30 -12.17 -6.83
N ASN A 34 7.54 -12.45 -5.77
CA ASN A 34 7.22 -13.81 -5.35
C ASN A 34 6.41 -14.55 -6.42
N GLU A 35 5.38 -13.92 -6.99
CA GLU A 35 4.58 -14.50 -8.08
C GLU A 35 5.42 -14.84 -9.32
N ARG A 36 6.41 -14.00 -9.66
CA ARG A 36 7.35 -14.28 -10.75
C ARG A 36 8.22 -15.51 -10.45
N GLN A 37 8.73 -15.63 -9.21
CA GLN A 37 9.53 -16.78 -8.81
C GLN A 37 8.73 -18.09 -8.85
N LEU A 38 7.46 -18.05 -8.42
CA LEU A 38 6.56 -19.20 -8.49
C LEU A 38 6.27 -19.62 -9.94
N ARG A 39 6.12 -18.65 -10.86
CA ARG A 39 5.91 -18.92 -12.29
C ARG A 39 7.17 -19.41 -13.01
N SER A 40 8.35 -18.97 -12.59
CA SER A 40 9.62 -19.39 -13.18
C SER A 40 10.15 -20.70 -12.61
N ARG A 41 9.51 -21.24 -11.56
CA ARG A 41 9.87 -22.55 -11.02
C ARG A 41 9.37 -23.62 -12.02
N PRO A 42 10.27 -24.36 -12.69
CA PRO A 42 9.83 -25.47 -13.52
C PRO A 42 9.08 -26.44 -12.61
N GLY A 43 7.88 -26.83 -13.02
CA GLY A 43 7.13 -27.88 -12.35
C GLY A 43 7.95 -29.17 -12.34
N PRO A 44 7.70 -30.10 -11.39
CA PRO A 44 8.33 -31.41 -11.45
C PRO A 44 7.97 -32.06 -12.79
N LEU A 45 8.99 -32.49 -13.53
CA LEU A 45 8.86 -33.34 -14.72
C LEU A 45 8.34 -34.72 -14.31
#